data_AF-G8LE10-F1
#
_entry.id   AF-G8LE10-F1
#
_cell.length_a   1.000
_cell.length_b   1.000
_cell.length_c   1.000
_cell.angle_alpha   90.00
_cell.angle_beta   90.00
_cell.angle_gamma   90.00
#
_symmetry.space_group_name_H-M   'P 1'
#
loop_
_entity.id
_entity.type
_entity.pdbx_description
1 polymer ?
#
loop_
_entity_poly.entity_id
_entity_poly.type
_entity_poly.pdbx_seq_one_letter_code
_entity_poly.pdbx_strand_id
1 'polypeptide(L)'
;MVIGPFINAGAVLLGGVLGAVLSQRLPERIRSSMPSIFGLASLGIGILLVIKCANLPVMVLATLLGALIGEFCYLEKGINSAVSKAKNLIAHPGKAKNGTHESFIQNYVAIIILFCASGTGIFGSMQEGMTGDPSILIAKAFLDFFTATIFATTLGIAVAAICVPMLLIQLALATCATLILPLTTPAMMADFTAVGGLLLLATGLRICGIKMFAVVNMLPALLIAMPLSALWTHFFA
;
A
#
# COMPACT_ATOMS: atom_id res chain seq x y z
N MET A 1 14.42 -10.38 -11.75
CA MET A 1 15.15 -9.46 -10.85
C MET A 1 14.13 -8.52 -10.24
N VAL A 2 14.21 -8.26 -8.93
CA VAL A 2 13.27 -7.37 -8.24
C VAL A 2 13.71 -5.92 -8.46
N ILE A 3 12.98 -5.17 -9.28
CA ILE A 3 13.27 -3.78 -9.67
C ILE A 3 12.18 -2.80 -9.23
N GLY A 4 10.93 -3.25 -9.06
CA GLY A 4 9.79 -2.41 -8.71
C GLY A 4 9.97 -1.66 -7.38
N PRO A 5 10.47 -2.26 -6.29
CA PRO A 5 10.74 -1.54 -5.04
C PRO A 5 11.71 -0.38 -5.23
N PHE A 6 12.74 -0.56 -6.07
CA PHE A 6 13.72 0.50 -6.36
C PHE A 6 13.13 1.62 -7.21
N ILE A 7 12.33 1.27 -8.24
CA ILE A 7 11.63 2.26 -9.06
C ILE A 7 10.69 3.10 -8.18
N ASN A 8 9.94 2.43 -7.30
CA ASN A 8 8.97 3.08 -6.43
C ASN A 8 9.64 3.95 -5.34
N ALA A 9 10.70 3.44 -4.71
CA ALA A 9 11.50 4.24 -3.78
C ALA A 9 12.15 5.45 -4.48
N GLY A 10 12.65 5.27 -5.71
CA GLY A 10 13.17 6.34 -6.55
C GLY A 10 12.11 7.40 -6.87
N ALA A 11 10.89 6.99 -7.18
CA ALA A 11 9.75 7.87 -7.39
C ALA A 11 9.43 8.71 -6.13
N VAL A 12 9.39 8.10 -4.94
CA VAL A 12 9.17 8.83 -3.68
C VAL A 12 10.33 9.79 -3.38
N LEU A 13 11.57 9.37 -3.60
CA LEU A 13 12.76 10.20 -3.40
C LEU A 13 12.71 11.43 -4.34
N LEU A 14 12.56 11.21 -5.64
CA LEU A 14 12.53 12.27 -6.65
C LEU A 14 11.31 13.17 -6.48
N GLY A 15 10.13 12.59 -6.26
CA GLY A 15 8.91 13.35 -5.99
C GLY A 15 9.04 14.20 -4.72
N GLY A 16 9.59 13.63 -3.65
CA GLY A 16 9.85 14.37 -2.41
C GLY A 16 10.83 15.53 -2.59
N VAL A 17 11.93 15.33 -3.32
CA VAL A 17 12.89 16.40 -3.65
C VAL A 17 12.22 17.48 -4.50
N LEU A 18 11.55 17.09 -5.59
CA LEU A 18 10.91 18.02 -6.51
C LEU A 18 9.82 18.82 -5.81
N GLY A 19 8.97 18.18 -5.00
CA GLY A 19 7.91 18.85 -4.26
C GLY A 19 8.43 19.84 -3.23
N ALA A 20 9.54 19.54 -2.55
CA ALA A 20 10.18 20.47 -1.64
C ALA A 20 10.67 21.73 -2.37
N VAL A 21 11.22 21.59 -3.58
CA VAL A 21 11.68 22.71 -4.42
C VAL A 21 10.51 23.48 -5.05
N LEU A 22 9.46 22.78 -5.49
CA LEU A 22 8.27 23.33 -6.17
C LEU A 22 7.17 23.81 -5.22
N SER A 23 7.45 23.85 -3.90
CA SER A 23 6.52 24.17 -2.81
C SER A 23 5.56 25.34 -3.11
N GLN A 24 6.07 26.41 -3.74
CA GLN A 24 5.34 27.65 -4.02
C GLN A 24 4.57 27.67 -5.36
N ARG A 25 4.68 26.63 -6.22
CA ARG A 25 4.24 26.71 -7.63
C ARG A 25 3.12 25.75 -8.03
N LEU A 26 2.68 24.85 -7.15
CA LEU A 26 1.70 23.82 -7.50
C LEU A 26 0.25 24.32 -7.30
N PRO A 27 -0.58 24.38 -8.36
CA PRO A 27 -1.99 24.77 -8.25
C PRO A 27 -2.83 23.74 -7.48
N GLU A 28 -3.76 24.22 -6.66
CA GLU A 28 -4.63 23.36 -5.84
C GLU A 28 -5.49 22.40 -6.67
N ARG A 29 -5.89 22.81 -7.89
CA ARG A 29 -6.65 21.97 -8.83
C ARG A 29 -5.92 20.66 -9.20
N ILE A 30 -4.59 20.70 -9.32
CA ILE A 30 -3.79 19.50 -9.63
C ILE A 30 -3.75 18.59 -8.40
N ARG A 31 -3.61 19.16 -7.20
CA ARG A 31 -3.57 18.41 -5.94
C ARG A 31 -4.85 17.64 -5.68
N SER A 32 -6.01 18.20 -6.05
CA SER A 32 -7.31 17.56 -5.88
C SER A 32 -7.69 16.59 -6.99
N SER A 33 -7.26 16.80 -8.24
CA SER A 33 -7.70 15.98 -9.38
C SER A 33 -6.86 14.70 -9.59
N MET A 34 -5.56 14.74 -9.28
CA MET A 34 -4.65 13.62 -9.55
C MET A 34 -4.98 12.33 -8.76
N PRO A 35 -5.33 12.40 -7.45
CA PRO A 35 -5.71 11.20 -6.69
C PRO A 35 -6.80 10.38 -7.38
N SER A 36 -7.86 11.02 -7.90
CA SER A 36 -8.96 10.31 -8.56
C SER A 36 -8.54 9.55 -9.82
N ILE A 37 -7.62 10.08 -10.62
CA ILE A 37 -7.09 9.38 -11.82
C ILE A 37 -6.29 8.13 -11.41
N PHE A 38 -5.53 8.24 -10.32
CA PHE A 38 -4.77 7.14 -9.76
C PHE A 38 -5.64 6.07 -9.11
N GLY A 39 -6.71 6.49 -8.44
CA GLY A 39 -7.74 5.58 -7.96
C GLY A 39 -8.37 4.82 -9.12
N LEU A 40 -8.67 5.48 -10.25
CA LEU A 40 -9.21 4.83 -11.45
C LEU A 40 -8.23 3.82 -12.06
N ALA A 41 -6.94 4.14 -12.13
CA ALA A 41 -5.91 3.20 -12.58
C ALA A 41 -5.81 1.97 -11.65
N SER A 42 -5.82 2.18 -10.32
CA SER A 42 -5.84 1.10 -9.33
C SER A 42 -7.07 0.20 -9.47
N LEU A 43 -8.24 0.79 -9.78
CA LEU A 43 -9.45 0.02 -10.07
C LEU A 43 -9.25 -0.87 -11.29
N GLY A 44 -8.77 -0.30 -12.40
CA GLY A 44 -8.52 -1.05 -13.64
C GLY A 44 -7.58 -2.23 -13.44
N ILE A 45 -6.45 -2.01 -12.75
CA ILE A 45 -5.50 -3.09 -12.40
C ILE A 45 -6.20 -4.12 -11.52
N GLY A 46 -6.95 -3.69 -10.50
CA GLY A 46 -7.69 -4.59 -9.63
C GLY A 46 -8.65 -5.52 -10.37
N ILE A 47 -9.43 -4.98 -11.33
CA ILE A 47 -10.32 -5.79 -12.19
C ILE A 47 -9.54 -6.86 -12.96
N LEU A 48 -8.44 -6.46 -13.61
CA LEU A 48 -7.61 -7.38 -14.40
C LEU A 48 -7.05 -8.54 -13.57
N LEU A 49 -6.81 -8.32 -12.28
CA LEU A 49 -6.29 -9.35 -11.37
C LEU A 49 -7.40 -10.23 -10.79
N VAL A 50 -8.56 -9.66 -10.46
CA VAL A 50 -9.73 -10.43 -10.00
C VAL A 50 -10.18 -11.45 -11.05
N ILE A 51 -10.13 -11.10 -12.34
CA ILE A 51 -10.50 -12.00 -13.44
C ILE A 51 -9.60 -13.24 -13.51
N LYS A 52 -8.39 -13.20 -12.93
CA LYS A 52 -7.47 -14.34 -12.89
C LYS A 52 -7.81 -15.37 -11.81
N CYS A 53 -8.88 -15.18 -11.03
CA CYS A 53 -9.28 -16.08 -9.96
C CYS A 53 -9.50 -17.51 -10.45
N ALA A 54 -8.93 -18.49 -9.75
CA ALA A 54 -9.17 -19.90 -10.05
C ALA A 54 -10.42 -20.40 -9.31
N ASN A 55 -10.51 -20.09 -8.02
CA ASN A 55 -11.60 -20.52 -7.14
C ASN A 55 -12.30 -19.30 -6.54
N LEU A 56 -13.43 -18.91 -7.14
CA LEU A 56 -14.24 -17.79 -6.64
C LEU A 56 -14.61 -17.92 -5.14
N PRO A 57 -14.96 -19.13 -4.61
CA PRO A 57 -15.23 -19.29 -3.18
C PRO A 57 -14.02 -18.95 -2.31
N VAL A 58 -12.81 -19.31 -2.74
CA VAL A 58 -11.56 -19.04 -2.00
C VAL A 58 -11.32 -17.54 -1.93
N MET A 59 -11.45 -16.82 -3.05
CA MET A 59 -11.25 -15.37 -3.08
C MET A 59 -12.24 -14.66 -2.14
N VAL A 60 -13.53 -15.04 -2.20
CA VAL A 60 -14.57 -14.45 -1.36
C VAL A 60 -14.32 -14.76 0.12
N LEU A 61 -14.08 -16.02 0.46
CA LEU A 61 -13.84 -16.45 1.84
C LEU A 61 -12.57 -15.84 2.42
N ALA A 62 -11.45 -15.84 1.68
CA ALA A 62 -10.20 -15.22 2.13
C ALA A 62 -10.38 -13.72 2.36
N THR A 63 -11.11 -13.02 1.49
CA THR A 63 -11.37 -11.59 1.66
C THR A 63 -12.26 -11.31 2.87
N LEU A 64 -13.34 -12.08 3.06
CA LEU A 64 -14.26 -11.93 4.19
C LEU A 64 -13.58 -12.27 5.52
N LEU A 65 -12.92 -13.43 5.61
CA LEU A 65 -12.20 -13.85 6.81
C LEU A 65 -11.03 -12.92 7.11
N GLY A 66 -10.29 -12.49 6.08
CA GLY A 66 -9.20 -11.54 6.23
C GLY A 66 -9.67 -10.21 6.78
N ALA A 67 -10.76 -9.65 6.21
CA ALA A 67 -11.39 -8.42 6.69
C ALA A 67 -11.88 -8.56 8.14
N LEU A 68 -12.51 -9.69 8.48
CA LEU A 68 -13.02 -9.98 9.81
C LEU A 68 -11.90 -10.13 10.84
N ILE A 69 -10.81 -10.83 10.49
CA ILE A 69 -9.59 -10.90 11.32
C ILE A 69 -9.01 -9.50 11.51
N GLY A 70 -8.92 -8.71 10.43
CA GLY A 70 -8.41 -7.35 10.51
C GLY A 70 -9.27 -6.44 11.39
N GLU A 71 -10.60 -6.60 11.33
CA GLU A 71 -11.55 -5.86 12.17
C GLU A 71 -11.42 -6.26 13.64
N PHE A 72 -11.34 -7.56 13.95
CA PHE A 72 -11.15 -8.04 15.33
C PHE A 72 -9.80 -7.65 15.92
N CYS A 73 -8.75 -7.66 15.10
CA CYS A 73 -7.43 -7.16 15.49
C CYS A 73 -7.35 -5.63 15.49
N TYR A 74 -8.43 -4.95 15.10
CA TYR A 74 -8.49 -3.49 14.96
C TYR A 74 -7.32 -2.95 14.14
N LEU A 75 -6.90 -3.61 13.05
CA LEU A 75 -5.65 -3.27 12.36
C LEU A 75 -5.61 -1.83 11.87
N GLU A 76 -6.69 -1.33 11.26
CA GLU A 76 -6.77 0.06 10.81
C GLU A 76 -6.71 1.02 12.00
N LYS A 77 -7.41 0.72 13.09
CA LYS A 77 -7.32 1.53 14.33
C LYS A 77 -5.95 1.39 14.99
N GLY A 78 -5.29 0.25 14.88
CA GLY A 78 -3.95 -0.04 15.39
C GLY A 78 -2.91 0.76 14.63
N ILE A 79 -3.00 0.80 13.30
CA ILE A 79 -2.20 1.67 12.45
C ILE A 79 -2.47 3.14 12.79
N ASN A 80 -3.73 3.56 12.88
CA ASN A 80 -4.09 4.93 13.25
C ASN A 80 -3.60 5.31 14.67
N SER A 81 -3.64 4.35 15.61
CA SER A 81 -3.15 4.50 16.97
C SER A 81 -1.62 4.50 17.01
N ALA A 82 -0.96 3.75 16.14
CA ALA A 82 0.50 3.75 15.98
C ALA A 82 0.96 5.09 15.41
N VAL A 83 0.27 5.63 14.38
CA VAL A 83 0.46 7.02 13.92
C VAL A 83 0.34 7.99 15.09
N SER A 84 -0.71 7.83 15.91
CA SER A 84 -0.99 8.71 17.06
C SER A 84 0.01 8.56 18.22
N LYS A 85 0.54 7.34 18.46
CA LYS A 85 1.54 7.07 19.49
C LYS A 85 2.94 7.49 19.05
N ALA A 86 3.30 7.25 17.79
CA ALA A 86 4.53 7.74 17.20
C ALA A 86 4.55 9.27 17.19
N LYS A 87 3.42 9.93 16.92
CA LYS A 87 3.23 11.36 17.19
C LYS A 87 3.64 11.71 18.62
N ASN A 88 3.08 11.03 19.62
CA ASN A 88 3.31 11.35 21.04
C ASN A 88 4.74 11.04 21.53
N LEU A 89 5.44 10.07 20.93
CA LEU A 89 6.81 9.69 21.28
C LEU A 89 7.85 10.66 20.69
N ILE A 90 7.57 11.22 19.51
CA ILE A 90 8.44 12.18 18.84
C ILE A 90 8.16 13.61 19.37
N ALA A 91 6.93 13.87 19.83
CA ALA A 91 6.58 15.09 20.56
C ALA A 91 7.26 15.09 21.94
N HIS A 92 8.34 15.86 22.08
CA HIS A 92 9.05 16.01 23.36
C HIS A 92 8.16 16.66 24.44
N PRO A 93 8.09 16.13 25.69
CA PRO A 93 7.21 16.64 26.76
C PRO A 93 7.53 18.03 27.34
N GLY A 94 8.37 18.85 26.71
CA GLY A 94 8.97 20.02 27.38
C GLY A 94 9.30 21.25 26.54
N LYS A 95 8.99 21.28 25.23
CA LYS A 95 9.16 22.51 24.42
C LYS A 95 7.91 22.80 23.61
N ALA A 96 6.84 23.12 24.34
CA ALA A 96 5.69 23.83 23.80
C ALA A 96 6.09 25.27 23.44
N LYS A 97 6.60 25.45 22.22
CA LYS A 97 6.50 26.72 21.49
C LYS A 97 6.39 26.39 20.01
N ASN A 98 5.19 26.64 19.47
CA ASN A 98 4.77 26.58 18.06
C ASN A 98 4.01 25.30 17.66
N GLY A 99 2.67 25.39 17.61
CA GLY A 99 1.78 24.33 17.12
C GLY A 99 2.00 23.91 15.66
N THR A 100 2.87 24.61 14.92
CA THR A 100 3.29 24.25 13.55
C THR A 100 4.29 23.09 13.49
N HIS A 101 5.13 22.88 14.51
CA HIS A 101 6.08 21.76 14.49
C HIS A 101 5.42 20.43 14.83
N GLU A 102 4.43 20.45 15.73
CA GLU A 102 3.68 19.25 16.11
C GLU A 102 2.78 18.76 14.98
N SER A 103 2.14 19.66 14.23
CA SER A 103 1.34 19.31 13.05
C SER A 103 2.20 18.76 11.91
N PHE A 104 3.43 19.27 11.73
CA PHE A 104 4.40 18.72 10.78
C PHE A 104 4.74 17.26 11.09
N ILE A 105 5.11 16.95 12.34
CA ILE A 105 5.48 15.58 12.75
C ILE A 105 4.30 14.61 12.55
N GLN A 106 3.08 15.05 12.88
CA GLN A 106 1.86 14.26 12.68
C GLN A 106 1.65 13.88 11.21
N ASN A 107 1.68 14.88 10.33
CA ASN A 107 1.48 14.69 8.91
C ASN A 107 2.58 13.78 8.34
N TYR A 108 3.83 13.96 8.77
CA TYR A 108 4.96 13.16 8.33
C TYR A 108 4.82 11.67 8.68
N VAL A 109 4.50 11.34 9.94
CA VAL A 109 4.30 9.95 10.38
C VAL A 109 3.13 9.28 9.64
N ALA A 110 2.01 10.00 9.47
CA ALA A 110 0.86 9.49 8.73
C ALA A 110 1.23 9.11 7.29
N ILE A 111 2.06 9.93 6.64
CA ILE A 111 2.49 9.71 5.26
C ILE A 111 3.48 8.55 5.15
N ILE A 112 4.42 8.38 6.10
CA ILE A 112 5.31 7.20 6.14
C ILE A 112 4.49 5.91 6.08
N ILE A 113 3.47 5.82 6.93
CA ILE A 113 2.59 4.66 6.99
C ILE A 113 1.79 4.51 5.70
N LEU A 114 1.29 5.60 5.13
CA LEU A 114 0.58 5.59 3.85
C LEU A 114 1.44 5.01 2.71
N PHE A 115 2.72 5.38 2.63
CA PHE A 115 3.63 4.86 1.61
C PHE A 115 4.05 3.41 1.88
N CYS A 116 4.41 3.11 3.13
CA CYS A 116 5.03 1.84 3.52
C CYS A 116 4.02 0.70 3.73
N ALA A 117 2.86 0.98 4.33
CA ALA A 117 1.84 0.00 4.72
C ALA A 117 0.63 0.00 3.79
N SER A 118 0.78 0.50 2.56
CA SER A 118 -0.28 0.44 1.55
C SER A 118 -0.50 -0.99 1.06
N GLY A 119 -1.77 -1.40 0.95
CA GLY A 119 -2.11 -2.73 0.41
C GLY A 119 -1.60 -2.95 -1.00
N THR A 120 -1.51 -1.91 -1.83
CA THR A 120 -0.94 -2.02 -3.19
C THR A 120 0.57 -2.24 -3.16
N GLY A 121 1.28 -1.68 -2.16
CA GLY A 121 2.72 -1.88 -1.96
C GLY A 121 3.04 -3.26 -1.43
N ILE A 122 2.25 -3.75 -0.46
CA ILE A 122 2.40 -5.09 0.12
C ILE A 122 2.15 -6.15 -0.96
N PHE A 123 0.98 -6.08 -1.61
CA PHE A 123 0.63 -7.02 -2.67
C PHE A 123 1.57 -6.93 -3.86
N GLY A 124 1.91 -5.72 -4.33
CA GLY A 124 2.83 -5.52 -5.46
C GLY A 124 4.22 -6.11 -5.20
N SER A 125 4.74 -5.98 -3.99
CA SER A 125 6.05 -6.55 -3.61
C SER A 125 6.03 -8.07 -3.56
N MET A 126 4.97 -8.65 -3.00
CA MET A 126 4.81 -10.10 -2.99
C MET A 126 4.63 -10.65 -4.41
N GLN A 127 3.79 -10.00 -5.22
CA GLN A 127 3.56 -10.38 -6.61
C GLN A 127 4.85 -10.36 -7.42
N GLU A 128 5.62 -9.26 -7.35
CA GLU A 128 6.90 -9.17 -8.05
C GLU A 128 7.92 -10.20 -7.53
N GLY A 129 7.96 -10.45 -6.22
CA GLY A 129 8.82 -11.49 -5.65
C GLY A 129 8.48 -12.89 -6.18
N MET A 130 7.20 -13.19 -6.40
CA MET A 130 6.75 -14.50 -6.86
C MET A 130 6.80 -14.66 -8.39
N THR A 131 6.40 -13.64 -9.15
CA THR A 131 6.25 -13.74 -10.61
C THR A 131 7.31 -12.96 -11.39
N GLY A 132 8.10 -12.13 -10.72
CA GLY A 132 9.04 -11.22 -11.35
C GLY A 132 8.39 -10.04 -12.10
N ASP A 133 7.07 -9.83 -11.94
CA ASP A 133 6.33 -8.77 -12.64
C ASP A 133 6.27 -7.49 -11.79
N PRO A 134 6.96 -6.40 -12.19
CA PRO A 134 6.99 -5.14 -11.44
C PRO A 134 5.80 -4.22 -11.75
N SER A 135 4.87 -4.60 -12.64
CA SER A 135 3.85 -3.69 -13.20
C SER A 135 3.03 -2.96 -12.14
N ILE A 136 2.69 -3.64 -11.03
CA ILE A 136 1.91 -3.08 -9.93
C ILE A 136 2.72 -2.03 -9.15
N LEU A 137 4.00 -2.32 -8.88
CA LEU A 137 4.89 -1.39 -8.18
C LEU A 137 5.30 -0.22 -9.06
N ILE A 138 5.39 -0.40 -10.38
CA ILE A 138 5.57 0.69 -11.35
C ILE A 138 4.33 1.58 -11.37
N ALA A 139 3.13 1.02 -11.45
CA ALA A 139 1.89 1.79 -11.36
C ALA A 139 1.82 2.57 -10.04
N LYS A 140 2.20 1.93 -8.93
CA LYS A 140 2.31 2.57 -7.61
C LYS A 140 3.33 3.70 -7.62
N ALA A 141 4.49 3.53 -8.27
CA ALA A 141 5.53 4.54 -8.38
C ALA A 141 5.02 5.84 -9.01
N PHE A 142 4.16 5.77 -10.03
CA PHE A 142 3.51 6.96 -10.56
C PHE A 142 2.64 7.65 -9.50
N LEU A 143 1.80 6.92 -8.78
CA LEU A 143 0.95 7.50 -7.73
C LEU A 143 1.82 8.15 -6.64
N ASP A 144 2.79 7.37 -6.16
CA ASP A 144 3.66 7.72 -5.07
C ASP A 144 4.55 8.92 -5.39
N PHE A 145 5.04 9.06 -6.63
CA PHE A 145 5.78 10.22 -7.10
C PHE A 145 4.98 11.52 -6.92
N PHE A 146 3.75 11.56 -7.42
CA PHE A 146 2.91 12.74 -7.34
C PHE A 146 2.44 12.99 -5.90
N THR A 147 2.09 11.94 -5.16
CA THR A 147 1.75 12.03 -3.74
C THR A 147 2.92 12.60 -2.93
N ALA A 148 4.14 12.11 -3.16
CA ALA A 148 5.34 12.60 -2.47
C ALA A 148 5.63 14.05 -2.85
N THR A 149 5.45 14.41 -4.14
CA THR A 149 5.59 15.79 -4.61
C THR A 149 4.63 16.73 -3.89
N ILE A 150 3.34 16.37 -3.82
CA ILE A 150 2.32 17.20 -3.17
C ILE A 150 2.63 17.36 -1.69
N PHE A 151 2.89 16.27 -0.98
CA PHE A 151 3.15 16.34 0.46
C PHE A 151 4.47 17.04 0.79
N ALA A 152 5.49 16.94 -0.06
CA ALA A 152 6.74 17.66 0.12
C ALA A 152 6.61 19.17 -0.07
N THR A 153 5.57 19.68 -0.75
CA THR A 153 5.32 21.12 -0.79
C THR A 153 5.04 21.71 0.60
N THR A 154 4.48 20.91 1.50
CA THR A 154 4.10 21.28 2.87
C THR A 154 5.11 20.78 3.90
N LEU A 155 5.63 19.56 3.72
CA LEU A 155 6.53 18.89 4.68
C LEU A 155 8.00 18.93 4.28
N GLY A 156 8.32 19.61 3.17
CA GLY A 156 9.66 19.78 2.68
C GLY A 156 10.36 18.46 2.35
N ILE A 157 11.68 18.49 2.44
CA ILE A 157 12.56 17.39 2.01
C ILE A 157 12.40 16.12 2.84
N ALA A 158 11.81 16.20 4.03
CA ALA A 158 11.63 15.05 4.92
C ALA A 158 10.85 13.90 4.24
N VAL A 159 9.91 14.23 3.35
CA VAL A 159 9.12 13.25 2.57
C VAL A 159 10.01 12.35 1.72
N ALA A 160 11.11 12.88 1.20
CA ALA A 160 12.04 12.12 0.37
C ALA A 160 12.70 10.97 1.17
N ALA A 161 12.91 11.14 2.49
CA ALA A 161 13.50 10.13 3.36
C ALA A 161 12.60 8.89 3.57
N ILE A 162 11.30 8.98 3.22
CA ILE A 162 10.34 7.86 3.32
C ILE A 162 10.70 6.73 2.35
N CYS A 163 11.46 7.02 1.29
CA CYS A 163 11.91 6.01 0.34
C CYS A 163 12.69 4.88 1.02
N VAL A 164 13.42 5.17 2.11
CA VAL A 164 14.26 4.20 2.83
C VAL A 164 13.42 3.12 3.55
N PRO A 165 12.54 3.46 4.52
CA PRO A 165 11.73 2.44 5.19
C PRO A 165 10.81 1.71 4.21
N MET A 166 10.31 2.41 3.19
CA MET A 166 9.48 1.81 2.16
C MET A 166 10.23 0.77 1.32
N LEU A 167 11.44 1.10 0.85
CA LEU A 167 12.27 0.17 0.09
C LEU A 167 12.61 -1.07 0.91
N LEU A 168 12.94 -0.90 2.19
CA LEU A 168 13.25 -2.02 3.09
C LEU A 168 12.07 -2.97 3.24
N ILE A 169 10.87 -2.44 3.47
CA ILE A 169 9.65 -3.27 3.61
C ILE A 169 9.34 -4.00 2.31
N GLN A 170 9.39 -3.31 1.17
CA GLN A 170 9.05 -3.90 -0.12
C GLN A 170 10.07 -4.97 -0.55
N LEU A 171 11.37 -4.75 -0.32
CA LEU A 171 12.40 -5.76 -0.58
C LEU A 171 12.29 -6.96 0.36
N ALA A 172 12.00 -6.74 1.66
CA ALA A 172 11.75 -7.82 2.60
C ALA A 172 10.56 -8.68 2.17
N LEU A 173 9.46 -8.05 1.73
CA LEU A 173 8.29 -8.79 1.24
C LEU A 173 8.60 -9.54 -0.07
N ALA A 174 9.28 -8.91 -1.02
CA ALA A 174 9.64 -9.55 -2.29
C ALA A 174 10.57 -10.76 -2.07
N THR A 175 11.55 -10.64 -1.17
CA THR A 175 12.45 -11.75 -0.82
C THR A 175 11.71 -12.87 -0.09
N CYS A 176 10.84 -12.57 0.88
CA CYS A 176 9.97 -13.57 1.50
C CYS A 176 9.07 -14.29 0.49
N ALA A 177 8.58 -13.58 -0.53
CA ALA A 177 7.76 -14.17 -1.59
C ALA A 177 8.52 -15.26 -2.38
N THR A 178 9.82 -15.08 -2.62
CA THR A 178 10.65 -16.11 -3.28
C THR A 178 10.79 -17.39 -2.46
N LEU A 179 10.73 -17.31 -1.12
CA LEU A 179 10.77 -18.47 -0.23
C LEU A 179 9.42 -19.22 -0.20
N ILE A 180 8.33 -18.49 -0.41
CA ILE A 180 6.98 -19.06 -0.44
C ILE A 180 6.70 -19.72 -1.79
N LEU A 181 7.24 -19.17 -2.88
CA LEU A 181 7.00 -19.62 -4.26
C LEU A 181 7.09 -21.15 -4.49
N PRO A 182 8.07 -21.90 -3.95
CA PRO A 182 8.16 -23.36 -4.15
C PRO A 182 7.00 -24.14 -3.52
N LEU A 183 6.28 -23.54 -2.57
CA LEU A 183 5.13 -24.11 -1.88
C LEU A 183 3.79 -23.74 -2.55
N THR A 184 3.84 -22.95 -3.62
CA THR A 184 2.63 -22.43 -4.30
C THR A 184 2.26 -23.23 -5.54
N THR A 185 0.98 -23.51 -5.70
CA THR A 185 0.42 -24.06 -6.95
C THR A 185 -0.08 -22.91 -7.86
N PRO A 186 -0.28 -23.16 -9.17
CA PRO A 186 -0.87 -22.17 -10.07
C PRO A 186 -2.23 -21.65 -9.59
N ALA A 187 -3.06 -22.51 -9.00
CA ALA A 187 -4.36 -22.12 -8.43
C ALA A 187 -4.20 -21.21 -7.20
N MET A 188 -3.26 -21.51 -6.30
CA MET A 188 -2.95 -20.66 -5.14
C MET A 188 -2.48 -19.27 -5.57
N MET A 189 -1.64 -19.21 -6.61
CA MET A 189 -1.16 -17.95 -7.18
C MET A 189 -2.29 -17.14 -7.83
N ALA A 190 -3.17 -17.81 -8.57
CA ALA A 190 -4.35 -17.20 -9.17
C ALA A 190 -5.31 -16.61 -8.12
N ASP A 191 -5.60 -17.37 -7.06
CA ASP A 191 -6.48 -16.93 -5.98
C ASP A 191 -5.85 -15.80 -5.14
N PHE A 192 -4.56 -15.90 -4.82
CA PHE A 192 -3.81 -14.81 -4.18
C PHE A 192 -3.83 -13.53 -5.02
N THR A 193 -3.61 -13.67 -6.34
CA THR A 193 -3.65 -12.55 -7.29
C THR A 193 -5.03 -11.89 -7.31
N ALA A 194 -6.10 -12.69 -7.29
CA ALA A 194 -7.47 -12.21 -7.28
C ALA A 194 -7.83 -11.49 -5.97
N VAL A 195 -7.41 -12.03 -4.82
CA VAL A 195 -7.57 -11.35 -3.52
C VAL A 195 -6.81 -10.02 -3.51
N GLY A 196 -5.57 -10.00 -3.99
CA GLY A 196 -4.81 -8.76 -4.19
C GLY A 196 -5.54 -7.77 -5.12
N GLY A 197 -6.14 -8.27 -6.20
CA GLY A 197 -7.00 -7.50 -7.08
C GLY A 197 -8.19 -6.84 -6.37
N LEU A 198 -8.87 -7.55 -5.47
CA LEU A 198 -9.94 -6.99 -4.62
C LEU A 198 -9.41 -5.90 -3.68
N LEU A 199 -8.23 -6.08 -3.10
CA LEU A 199 -7.59 -5.05 -2.28
C LEU A 199 -7.23 -3.81 -3.12
N LEU A 200 -6.74 -3.98 -4.35
CA LEU A 200 -6.49 -2.88 -5.29
C LEU A 200 -7.79 -2.15 -5.68
N LEU A 201 -8.88 -2.90 -5.87
CA LEU A 201 -10.21 -2.33 -6.13
C LEU A 201 -10.67 -1.46 -4.95
N ALA A 202 -10.65 -2.03 -3.73
CA ALA A 202 -11.03 -1.31 -2.52
C ALA A 202 -10.16 -0.06 -2.30
N THR A 203 -8.86 -0.15 -2.58
CA THR A 203 -7.94 0.98 -2.52
C THR A 203 -8.27 2.05 -3.55
N GLY A 204 -8.56 1.66 -4.79
CA GLY A 204 -8.96 2.58 -5.85
C GLY A 204 -10.26 3.32 -5.51
N LEU A 205 -11.27 2.62 -5.00
CA LEU A 205 -12.55 3.22 -4.56
C LEU A 205 -12.34 4.23 -3.41
N ARG A 206 -11.42 3.91 -2.49
CA ARG A 206 -11.05 4.79 -1.38
C ARG A 206 -10.32 6.03 -1.88
N ILE A 207 -9.35 5.86 -2.77
CA ILE A 207 -8.56 6.97 -3.35
C ILE A 207 -9.46 7.91 -4.18
N CYS A 208 -10.40 7.37 -4.95
CA CYS A 208 -11.39 8.17 -5.70
C CYS A 208 -12.41 8.89 -4.81
N GLY A 209 -12.44 8.62 -3.50
CA GLY A 209 -13.46 9.16 -2.60
C GLY A 209 -14.87 8.62 -2.84
N ILE A 210 -15.03 7.52 -3.59
CA ILE A 210 -16.33 6.91 -3.90
C ILE A 210 -16.83 6.11 -2.69
N LYS A 211 -15.95 5.28 -2.11
CA LYS A 211 -16.26 4.50 -0.91
C LYS A 211 -15.01 4.26 -0.09
N MET A 212 -15.09 4.61 1.19
CA MET A 212 -14.01 4.38 2.14
C MET A 212 -14.04 2.92 2.61
N PHE A 213 -13.11 2.12 2.11
CA PHE A 213 -12.86 0.76 2.62
C PHE A 213 -11.69 0.78 3.60
N ALA A 214 -11.81 -0.02 4.65
CA ALA A 214 -10.74 -0.33 5.60
C ALA A 214 -9.71 -1.26 4.97
N VAL A 215 -9.00 -0.83 3.93
CA VAL A 215 -8.07 -1.66 3.13
C VAL A 215 -7.04 -2.36 4.02
N VAL A 216 -6.58 -1.69 5.08
CA VAL A 216 -5.65 -2.27 6.07
C VAL A 216 -6.26 -3.52 6.73
N ASN A 217 -7.54 -3.49 7.08
CA ASN A 217 -8.22 -4.64 7.67
C ASN A 217 -8.34 -5.79 6.68
N MET A 218 -8.25 -5.54 5.38
CA MET A 218 -8.28 -6.58 4.35
C MET A 218 -6.90 -7.24 4.12
N LEU A 219 -5.80 -6.68 4.64
CA LEU A 219 -4.44 -7.24 4.44
C LEU A 219 -4.28 -8.70 4.90
N PRO A 220 -4.88 -9.16 6.01
CA PRO A 220 -4.80 -10.57 6.41
C PRO A 220 -5.35 -11.53 5.35
N ALA A 221 -6.23 -11.05 4.44
CA ALA A 221 -6.73 -11.85 3.33
C ALA A 221 -5.59 -12.38 2.44
N LEU A 222 -4.55 -11.57 2.22
CA LEU A 222 -3.38 -11.97 1.43
C LEU A 222 -2.60 -13.11 2.09
N LEU A 223 -2.53 -13.14 3.42
CA LEU A 223 -1.83 -14.18 4.17
C LEU A 223 -2.60 -15.51 4.13
N ILE A 224 -3.92 -15.46 4.21
CA ILE A 224 -4.76 -16.67 4.27
C ILE A 224 -5.22 -17.18 2.89
N ALA A 225 -5.12 -16.37 1.83
CA ALA A 225 -5.56 -16.74 0.48
C ALA A 225 -4.90 -18.03 -0.03
N MET A 226 -3.57 -18.13 0.09
CA MET A 226 -2.82 -19.29 -0.38
C MET A 226 -3.14 -20.56 0.43
N PRO A 227 -3.08 -20.57 1.79
CA PRO A 227 -3.49 -21.72 2.59
C PRO A 227 -4.94 -22.16 2.32
N LEU A 228 -5.87 -21.21 2.19
CA LEU A 228 -7.28 -21.51 1.94
C LEU A 228 -7.48 -22.12 0.55
N SER A 229 -6.75 -21.64 -0.46
CA SER A 229 -6.75 -22.22 -1.81
C SER A 229 -6.22 -23.65 -1.83
N ALA A 230 -5.13 -23.92 -1.09
CA ALA A 230 -4.58 -25.25 -0.95
C ALA A 230 -5.56 -26.23 -0.29
N LEU A 231 -6.21 -25.81 0.80
CA LEU A 231 -7.24 -26.60 1.48
C LEU A 231 -8.44 -26.85 0.57
N TRP A 232 -8.92 -25.81 -0.12
CA TRP A 232 -10.05 -25.92 -1.03
C TRP A 232 -9.78 -26.94 -2.13
N THR A 233 -8.60 -26.87 -2.74
CA THR A 233 -8.18 -27.79 -3.81
C THR A 233 -8.08 -29.22 -3.28
N HIS A 234 -7.62 -29.45 -2.04
CA HIS A 234 -7.54 -30.79 -1.47
C HIS A 234 -8.91 -31.43 -1.18
N PHE A 235 -9.94 -30.64 -0.84
CA PHE A 235 -11.28 -31.16 -0.50
C PHE A 235 -12.26 -31.19 -1.68
N PHE A 236 -12.11 -30.29 -2.65
CA PHE A 236 -13.12 -30.05 -3.68
C PHE A 236 -12.62 -30.16 -5.12
N ALA A 237 -11.32 -30.37 -5.35
CA ALA A 237 -10.73 -30.57 -6.68
C ALA A 237 -10.01 -31.93 -6.77
#